data_AF-A0A355AI95-F1
#
_entry.id   AF-A0A355AI95-F1
#
_cell.length_a   1.000
_cell.length_b   1.000
_cell.length_c   1.000
_cell.angle_alpha   90.00
_cell.angle_beta   90.00
_cell.angle_gamma   90.00
#
_symmetry.space_group_name_H-M   'P 1'
#
loop_
_entity.id
_entity.type
_entity.pdbx_description
1 polymer ?
#
loop_
_entity_poly.entity_id
_entity_poly.type
_entity_poly.pdbx_seq_one_letter_code
_entity_poly.pdbx_strand_id
1 'polypeptide(L)'
;MEHRSVPAQTIWILEKVEGVSTQMKRIQMIVIAWIACWTFVVSGQEYELEVLTAARAVRLVAESEEGAENLILPNVSSIDAKTAKELAQAPQSGLLLDGLSSIDEGTAHELAGFSGFVLTLNGITSVSPGVARELSTFKGRALVLNGLSTINKDLAADLAEFKGQALFLDGLTQVNTEVAGELTAFEGTCLGLYGLKIITEEVVRVLITWQGEKLSVRKEGLTKEARDIMNEHTHSWEVIGDVWASF
;
A
#
# COMPACT_ATOMS: atom_id res chain seq x y z
N MET A 1 25.48 30.91 1.15
CA MET A 1 25.51 31.46 2.52
C MET A 1 25.23 32.95 2.43
N GLU A 2 23.99 33.35 2.66
CA GLU A 2 23.65 34.75 2.92
C GLU A 2 22.88 34.80 4.23
N HIS A 3 23.57 35.22 5.28
CA HIS A 3 22.98 35.61 6.55
C HIS A 3 22.15 36.87 6.30
N ARG A 4 20.82 36.78 6.34
CA ARG A 4 19.97 37.96 6.51
C ARG A 4 19.69 38.17 7.99
N SER A 5 20.33 39.22 8.49
CA SER A 5 20.19 39.80 9.82
C SER A 5 18.74 40.19 10.14
N VAL A 6 18.33 39.93 11.38
CA VAL A 6 17.07 40.40 11.96
C VAL A 6 17.02 41.95 11.94
N PRO A 7 15.88 42.59 11.63
CA PRO A 7 15.80 44.05 11.54
C PRO A 7 16.09 44.74 12.89
N ALA A 8 16.89 45.81 12.86
CA ALA A 8 17.35 46.53 14.04
C ALA A 8 16.23 47.13 14.93
N GLN A 9 14.98 47.21 14.44
CA GLN A 9 13.81 47.62 15.24
C GLN A 9 13.36 46.56 16.24
N THR A 10 13.65 45.27 16.01
CA THR A 10 13.26 44.18 16.90
C THR A 10 14.11 44.16 18.18
N ILE A 11 15.35 44.63 18.10
CA ILE A 11 16.28 44.67 19.24
C ILE A 11 15.94 45.82 20.19
N TRP A 12 15.46 46.95 19.67
CA TRP A 12 15.13 48.14 20.47
C TRP A 12 13.94 47.95 21.42
N ILE A 13 13.07 46.97 21.18
CA ILE A 13 11.94 46.65 22.08
C ILE A 13 12.40 45.77 23.25
N LEU A 14 13.49 45.02 23.09
CA LEU A 14 13.96 44.06 24.10
C LEU A 14 14.79 44.70 25.22
N GLU A 15 15.41 45.85 24.98
CA GLU A 15 16.41 46.41 25.91
C GLU A 15 15.86 47.45 26.91
N LYS A 16 14.58 47.84 26.81
CA LYS A 16 14.03 48.95 27.63
C LYS A 16 12.93 48.55 28.62
N VAL A 17 13.10 47.42 29.30
CA VAL A 17 12.17 46.98 30.36
C VAL A 17 12.91 46.27 31.51
N GLU A 18 13.95 46.90 32.04
CA GLU A 18 14.47 46.55 33.37
C GLU A 18 13.60 47.21 34.44
N GLY A 19 12.58 46.49 34.91
CA GLY A 19 11.70 46.96 35.99
C GLY A 19 10.29 46.39 36.02
N VAL A 20 9.98 45.40 35.18
CA VAL A 20 8.64 44.84 35.10
C VAL A 20 8.49 43.61 36.00
N SER A 21 7.45 43.65 36.84
CA SER A 21 7.14 42.63 37.85
C SER A 21 6.94 41.26 37.20
N THR A 22 7.21 40.21 37.98
CA THR A 22 7.16 38.80 37.56
C THR A 22 5.81 38.40 36.94
N GLN A 23 4.73 39.12 37.28
CA GLN A 23 3.38 38.94 36.71
C GLN A 23 3.28 39.40 35.24
N MET A 24 3.83 40.56 34.88
CA MET A 24 3.79 41.05 33.49
C MET A 24 4.69 40.24 32.56
N LYS A 25 5.82 39.71 33.05
CA LYS A 25 6.67 38.78 32.27
C LYS A 25 5.92 37.49 31.91
N ARG A 26 5.05 36.98 32.78
CA ARG A 26 4.19 35.82 32.51
C ARG A 26 3.13 36.11 31.46
N ILE A 27 2.50 37.28 31.52
CA ILE A 27 1.49 37.71 30.54
C ILE A 27 2.13 37.89 29.15
N GLN A 28 3.31 38.51 29.07
CA GLN A 28 4.05 38.63 27.81
C GLN A 28 4.45 37.26 27.25
N MET A 29 4.86 36.32 28.09
CA MET A 29 5.22 34.96 27.66
C MET A 29 4.00 34.20 27.11
N ILE A 30 2.81 34.40 27.68
CA ILE A 30 1.55 33.82 27.19
C ILE A 30 1.16 34.46 25.85
N VAL A 31 1.30 35.77 25.70
CA VAL A 31 0.99 36.48 24.43
C VAL A 31 1.98 36.09 23.33
N ILE A 32 3.27 35.96 23.64
CA ILE A 32 4.30 35.47 22.70
C ILE A 32 4.04 34.00 22.33
N ALA A 33 3.66 33.15 23.30
CA ALA A 33 3.27 31.77 23.02
C ALA A 33 1.99 31.69 22.16
N TRP A 34 1.02 32.57 22.39
CA TRP A 34 -0.19 32.68 21.56
C TRP A 34 0.11 33.17 20.15
N ILE A 35 0.94 34.20 19.99
CA ILE A 35 1.35 34.71 18.68
C ILE A 35 2.20 33.66 17.95
N ALA A 36 3.12 32.99 18.64
CA ALA A 36 3.90 31.88 18.10
C ALA A 36 2.97 30.74 17.65
N CYS A 37 2.01 30.33 18.49
CA CYS A 37 1.01 29.31 18.16
C CYS A 37 0.14 29.73 16.96
N TRP A 38 -0.26 31.00 16.87
CA TRP A 38 -1.05 31.51 15.75
C TRP A 38 -0.22 31.59 14.45
N THR A 39 1.04 32.03 14.51
CA THR A 39 1.94 32.02 13.35
C THR A 39 2.37 30.61 12.95
N PHE A 40 2.36 29.65 13.88
CA PHE A 40 2.61 28.23 13.65
C PHE A 40 1.45 27.58 12.89
N VAL A 41 0.21 27.93 13.24
CA VAL A 41 -1.00 27.54 12.49
C VAL A 41 -1.01 28.12 11.06
N VAL A 42 -0.40 29.29 10.85
CA VAL A 42 -0.34 29.96 9.54
C VAL A 42 0.87 29.56 8.69
N SER A 43 1.92 28.95 9.25
CA SER A 43 3.18 28.61 8.55
C SER A 43 3.38 27.13 8.20
N GLY A 44 2.39 26.26 8.43
CA GLY A 44 2.27 24.97 7.71
C GLY A 44 3.45 24.00 7.85
N GLN A 45 4.17 24.04 8.97
CA GLN A 45 5.13 23.00 9.35
C GLN A 45 4.50 22.18 10.48
N GLU A 46 3.54 21.33 10.12
CA GLU A 46 3.07 20.25 10.98
C GLU A 46 4.25 19.28 11.21
N TYR A 47 4.94 19.44 12.34
CA TYR A 47 5.68 18.36 12.96
C TYR A 47 4.70 17.62 13.88
N GLU A 48 3.73 16.91 13.30
CA GLU A 48 2.97 15.90 14.03
C GLU A 48 3.53 14.51 13.74
N LEU A 49 3.72 13.74 14.81
CA LEU A 49 4.26 12.40 14.83
C LEU A 49 3.36 11.40 14.07
N GLU A 50 4.02 10.45 13.40
CA GLU A 50 3.57 9.09 13.01
C GLU A 50 2.33 8.87 12.11
N VAL A 51 1.45 9.84 11.88
CA VAL A 51 0.22 9.61 11.09
C VAL A 51 0.22 10.44 9.82
N LEU A 52 0.11 9.78 8.67
CA LEU A 52 -0.06 10.45 7.39
C LEU A 52 -1.48 11.03 7.31
N THR A 53 -1.58 12.35 7.29
CA THR A 53 -2.86 13.06 7.12
C THR A 53 -3.21 13.27 5.64
N ALA A 54 -4.48 13.48 5.34
CA ALA A 54 -4.93 13.84 3.99
C ALA A 54 -4.23 15.12 3.46
N ALA A 55 -4.02 16.13 4.31
CA ALA A 55 -3.31 17.35 3.91
C ALA A 55 -1.85 17.06 3.53
N ARG A 56 -1.18 16.16 4.26
CA ARG A 56 0.16 15.72 3.91
C ARG A 56 0.17 14.87 2.64
N ALA A 57 -0.83 14.00 2.43
CA ALA A 57 -0.97 13.22 1.21
C ALA A 57 -1.13 14.10 -0.03
N VAL A 58 -1.96 15.14 0.00
CA VAL A 58 -2.09 16.12 -1.10
C VAL A 58 -0.74 16.74 -1.45
N ARG A 59 0.03 17.14 -0.42
CA ARG A 59 1.36 17.71 -0.63
C ARG A 59 2.33 16.69 -1.22
N LEU A 60 2.33 15.44 -0.76
CA LEU A 60 3.19 14.39 -1.32
C LEU A 60 2.87 14.11 -2.79
N VAL A 61 1.59 14.08 -3.14
CA VAL A 61 1.15 13.91 -4.54
C VAL A 61 1.60 15.09 -5.40
N ALA A 62 1.44 16.33 -4.91
CA ALA A 62 1.83 17.54 -5.64
C ALA A 62 3.35 17.78 -5.71
N GLU A 63 4.10 17.40 -4.66
CA GLU A 63 5.55 17.53 -4.55
C GLU A 63 6.29 16.37 -5.23
N SER A 64 5.57 15.34 -5.70
CA SER A 64 6.19 14.17 -6.30
C SER A 64 6.95 14.51 -7.59
N GLU A 65 8.14 13.93 -7.74
CA GLU A 65 9.03 14.22 -8.87
C GLU A 65 8.37 13.84 -10.20
N GLU A 66 8.36 14.78 -11.15
CA GLU A 66 7.87 14.54 -12.50
C GLU A 66 8.70 13.42 -13.15
N GLY A 67 8.04 12.32 -13.52
CA GLY A 67 8.68 11.13 -14.09
C GLY A 67 9.02 10.03 -13.08
N ALA A 68 8.74 10.21 -11.78
CA ALA A 68 8.78 9.10 -10.83
C ALA A 68 7.73 8.04 -11.21
N GLU A 69 8.17 6.79 -11.37
CA GLU A 69 7.27 5.69 -11.75
C GLU A 69 6.31 5.31 -10.61
N ASN A 70 6.77 5.44 -9.37
CA ASN A 70 6.10 4.89 -8.19
C ASN A 70 6.04 5.92 -7.04
N LEU A 71 4.88 6.01 -6.38
CA LEU A 71 4.75 6.65 -5.08
C LEU A 71 4.95 5.60 -3.99
N ILE A 72 6.03 5.71 -3.23
CA ILE A 72 6.44 4.68 -2.25
C ILE A 72 6.37 5.23 -0.84
N LEU A 73 5.52 4.63 0.00
CA LEU A 73 5.32 5.01 1.40
C LEU A 73 5.45 3.77 2.31
N PRO A 74 6.67 3.23 2.48
CA PRO A 74 6.86 1.92 3.10
C PRO A 74 6.70 1.94 4.63
N ASN A 75 6.73 3.13 5.25
CA ASN A 75 6.67 3.30 6.71
C ASN A 75 5.30 3.82 7.19
N VAL A 76 4.29 3.89 6.31
CA VAL A 76 2.93 4.30 6.69
C VAL A 76 2.16 3.07 7.11
N SER A 77 1.85 2.95 8.40
CA SER A 77 1.22 1.75 8.98
C SER A 77 -0.31 1.78 9.00
N SER A 78 -0.90 2.98 8.89
CA SER A 78 -2.34 3.23 8.89
C SER A 78 -2.66 4.52 8.13
N ILE A 79 -3.80 4.54 7.45
CA ILE A 79 -4.43 5.70 6.81
C ILE A 79 -5.95 5.61 6.97
N ASP A 80 -6.63 6.74 6.91
CA ASP A 80 -8.08 6.81 6.79
C ASP A 80 -8.52 6.90 5.31
N ALA A 81 -9.82 6.73 5.05
CA ALA A 81 -10.38 6.81 3.70
C ALA A 81 -10.11 8.17 3.02
N LYS A 82 -10.10 9.27 3.79
CA LYS A 82 -9.78 10.60 3.25
C LYS A 82 -8.34 10.66 2.75
N THR A 83 -7.39 10.11 3.51
CA THR A 83 -5.98 10.07 3.14
C THR A 83 -5.77 9.13 1.96
N ALA A 84 -6.42 7.96 1.94
CA ALA A 84 -6.42 7.04 0.80
C ALA A 84 -6.90 7.71 -0.49
N LYS A 85 -7.98 8.50 -0.42
CA LYS A 85 -8.51 9.24 -1.56
C LYS A 85 -7.52 10.24 -2.16
N GLU A 86 -6.75 10.93 -1.31
CA GLU A 86 -5.73 11.87 -1.79
C GLU A 86 -4.55 11.10 -2.40
N LEU A 87 -4.12 10.00 -1.79
CA LEU A 87 -3.07 9.13 -2.34
C LEU A 87 -3.46 8.49 -3.68
N ALA A 88 -4.73 8.13 -3.87
CA ALA A 88 -5.24 7.56 -5.11
C ALA A 88 -5.22 8.54 -6.30
N GLN A 89 -5.01 9.84 -6.04
CA GLN A 89 -4.82 10.86 -7.09
C GLN A 89 -3.35 10.98 -7.55
N ALA A 90 -2.45 10.16 -7.01
CA ALA A 90 -1.05 10.10 -7.41
C ALA A 90 -0.91 9.94 -8.94
N PRO A 91 -0.11 10.79 -9.64
CA PRO A 91 0.13 10.67 -11.08
C PRO A 91 1.05 9.48 -11.46
N GLN A 92 1.65 8.82 -10.48
CA GLN A 92 2.56 7.70 -10.65
C GLN A 92 1.86 6.47 -11.23
N SER A 93 2.65 5.59 -11.85
CA SER A 93 2.19 4.29 -12.34
C SER A 93 1.94 3.31 -11.21
N GLY A 94 2.69 3.39 -10.11
CA GLY A 94 2.51 2.53 -8.94
C GLY A 94 2.24 3.31 -7.66
N LEU A 95 1.35 2.75 -6.82
CA LEU A 95 1.10 3.19 -5.46
C LEU A 95 1.52 2.07 -4.49
N LEU A 96 2.65 2.28 -3.80
CA LEU A 96 3.26 1.28 -2.94
C LEU A 96 3.09 1.65 -1.47
N LEU A 97 2.12 0.98 -0.82
CA LEU A 97 1.73 1.21 0.57
C LEU A 97 2.01 -0.03 1.44
N ASP A 98 3.19 -0.62 1.24
CA ASP A 98 3.60 -1.88 1.86
C ASP A 98 3.76 -1.80 3.39
N GLY A 99 3.74 -0.61 3.98
CA GLY A 99 3.72 -0.44 5.43
C GLY A 99 2.35 -0.69 6.06
N LEU A 100 1.25 -0.61 5.29
CA LEU A 100 -0.11 -0.66 5.84
C LEU A 100 -0.38 -2.03 6.46
N SER A 101 -0.77 -2.02 7.73
CA SER A 101 -1.04 -3.25 8.50
C SER A 101 -2.48 -3.74 8.39
N SER A 102 -3.43 -2.82 8.17
CA SER A 102 -4.85 -3.08 7.96
C SER A 102 -5.52 -1.89 7.26
N ILE A 103 -6.66 -2.17 6.62
CA ILE A 103 -7.56 -1.18 6.03
C ILE A 103 -9.01 -1.61 6.26
N ASP A 104 -9.93 -0.65 6.27
CA ASP A 104 -11.37 -0.90 6.24
C ASP A 104 -11.93 -0.80 4.80
N GLU A 105 -13.22 -1.09 4.63
CA GLU A 105 -13.89 -1.07 3.31
C GLU A 105 -13.84 0.32 2.66
N GLY A 106 -14.00 1.39 3.43
CA GLY A 106 -13.94 2.76 2.91
C GLY A 106 -12.54 3.13 2.41
N THR A 107 -11.50 2.71 3.12
CA THR A 107 -10.11 2.90 2.72
C THR A 107 -9.79 2.06 1.48
N ALA A 108 -10.23 0.81 1.43
CA ALA A 108 -10.08 -0.07 0.27
C ALA A 108 -10.76 0.50 -0.98
N HIS A 109 -11.97 1.04 -0.84
CA HIS A 109 -12.74 1.68 -1.91
C HIS A 109 -11.96 2.85 -2.53
N GLU A 110 -11.43 3.74 -1.70
CA GLU A 110 -10.70 4.92 -2.17
C GLU A 110 -9.36 4.53 -2.82
N LEU A 111 -8.65 3.53 -2.27
CA LEU A 111 -7.42 3.00 -2.88
C LEU A 111 -7.68 2.29 -4.23
N ALA A 112 -8.80 1.58 -4.37
CA ALA A 112 -9.20 0.95 -5.63
C ALA A 112 -9.53 1.98 -6.73
N GLY A 113 -9.79 3.24 -6.35
CA GLY A 113 -9.92 4.38 -7.24
C GLY A 113 -8.60 4.89 -7.83
N PHE A 114 -7.45 4.36 -7.41
CA PHE A 114 -6.15 4.71 -7.97
C PHE A 114 -6.11 4.47 -9.48
N SER A 115 -5.67 5.47 -10.25
CA SER A 115 -5.68 5.41 -11.72
C SER A 115 -4.43 4.81 -12.36
N GLY A 116 -3.41 4.48 -11.55
CA GLY A 116 -2.18 3.85 -12.02
C GLY A 116 -2.34 2.37 -12.34
N PHE A 117 -1.21 1.75 -12.67
CA PHE A 117 -1.13 0.35 -13.09
C PHE A 117 -0.94 -0.62 -11.94
N VAL A 118 -0.27 -0.23 -10.85
CA VAL A 118 0.14 -1.16 -9.78
C VAL A 118 -0.28 -0.65 -8.40
N LEU A 119 -1.01 -1.45 -7.65
CA LEU A 119 -1.33 -1.21 -6.24
C LEU A 119 -0.72 -2.33 -5.39
N THR A 120 0.12 -1.97 -4.42
CA THR A 120 0.69 -2.95 -3.48
C THR A 120 0.42 -2.61 -2.03
N LEU A 121 0.02 -3.65 -1.29
CA LEU A 121 -0.39 -3.60 0.10
C LEU A 121 0.25 -4.78 0.88
N ASN A 122 1.55 -4.99 0.69
CA ASN A 122 2.25 -6.18 1.21
C ASN A 122 2.34 -6.25 2.74
N GLY A 123 2.08 -5.15 3.46
CA GLY A 123 1.99 -5.16 4.92
C GLY A 123 0.71 -5.78 5.47
N ILE A 124 -0.33 -5.91 4.63
CA ILE A 124 -1.64 -6.42 5.06
C ILE A 124 -1.60 -7.95 5.09
N THR A 125 -1.79 -8.51 6.30
CA THR A 125 -1.68 -9.97 6.51
C THR A 125 -3.01 -10.71 6.56
N SER A 126 -4.13 -9.97 6.62
CA SER A 126 -5.50 -10.46 6.58
C SER A 126 -6.45 -9.36 6.10
N VAL A 127 -7.51 -9.73 5.38
CA VAL A 127 -8.55 -8.81 4.92
C VAL A 127 -9.93 -9.40 5.17
N SER A 128 -10.94 -8.54 5.34
CA SER A 128 -12.34 -8.98 5.37
C SER A 128 -12.87 -9.23 3.96
N PRO A 129 -13.98 -9.96 3.78
CA PRO A 129 -14.65 -10.10 2.48
C PRO A 129 -15.01 -8.75 1.85
N GLY A 130 -15.47 -7.78 2.65
CA GLY A 130 -15.79 -6.44 2.15
C GLY A 130 -14.56 -5.72 1.58
N VAL A 131 -13.42 -5.78 2.29
CA VAL A 131 -12.17 -5.18 1.82
C VAL A 131 -11.69 -5.84 0.52
N ALA A 132 -11.80 -7.16 0.41
CA ALA A 132 -11.39 -7.88 -0.78
C ALA A 132 -12.22 -7.53 -2.02
N ARG A 133 -13.54 -7.37 -1.85
CA ARG A 133 -14.44 -6.92 -2.93
C ARG A 133 -14.11 -5.51 -3.38
N GLU A 134 -13.86 -4.59 -2.45
CA GLU A 134 -13.48 -3.23 -2.83
C GLU A 134 -12.15 -3.22 -3.59
N LEU A 135 -11.13 -3.94 -3.10
CA LEU A 135 -9.83 -4.05 -3.77
C LEU A 135 -9.93 -4.71 -5.15
N SER A 136 -10.80 -5.71 -5.35
CA SER A 136 -10.98 -6.35 -6.65
C SER A 136 -11.62 -5.42 -7.70
N THR A 137 -12.21 -4.30 -7.27
CA THR A 137 -12.70 -3.27 -8.20
C THR A 137 -11.59 -2.42 -8.84
N PHE A 138 -10.36 -2.47 -8.32
CA PHE A 138 -9.20 -1.74 -8.85
C PHE A 138 -9.06 -1.97 -10.36
N LYS A 139 -8.84 -0.90 -11.12
CA LYS A 139 -8.81 -0.93 -12.60
C LYS A 139 -7.40 -0.96 -13.19
N GLY A 140 -6.37 -0.99 -12.35
CA GLY A 140 -4.99 -1.14 -12.79
C GLY A 140 -4.68 -2.56 -13.29
N ARG A 141 -3.41 -2.77 -13.63
CA ARG A 141 -2.91 -4.03 -14.18
C ARG A 141 -2.57 -5.04 -13.10
N ALA A 142 -1.99 -4.61 -11.98
CA ALA A 142 -1.47 -5.52 -10.96
C ALA A 142 -1.93 -5.15 -9.56
N LEU A 143 -2.51 -6.12 -8.87
CA LEU A 143 -2.84 -6.05 -7.44
C LEU A 143 -1.92 -6.98 -6.67
N VAL A 144 -1.13 -6.41 -5.76
CA VAL A 144 -0.10 -7.13 -5.00
C VAL A 144 -0.48 -7.18 -3.53
N LEU A 145 -0.78 -8.40 -3.04
CA LEU A 145 -1.22 -8.68 -1.67
C LEU A 145 -0.34 -9.78 -1.05
N ASN A 146 0.97 -9.68 -1.25
CA ASN A 146 1.93 -10.71 -0.81
C ASN A 146 2.08 -10.79 0.72
N GLY A 147 1.43 -9.90 1.48
CA GLY A 147 1.33 -10.02 2.94
C GLY A 147 0.36 -11.09 3.41
N LEU A 148 -0.63 -11.46 2.58
CA LEU A 148 -1.64 -12.45 2.94
C LEU A 148 -1.00 -13.84 3.09
N SER A 149 -1.03 -14.39 4.30
CA SER A 149 -0.42 -15.69 4.60
C SER A 149 -1.36 -16.89 4.46
N THR A 150 -2.66 -16.63 4.56
CA THR A 150 -3.77 -17.58 4.41
C THR A 150 -5.02 -16.85 3.91
N ILE A 151 -5.84 -17.52 3.11
CA ILE A 151 -7.17 -17.06 2.69
C ILE A 151 -8.17 -18.23 2.77
N ASN A 152 -9.46 -17.91 2.87
CA ASN A 152 -10.52 -18.91 2.73
C ASN A 152 -11.12 -18.88 1.31
N LYS A 153 -12.08 -19.77 1.07
CA LYS A 153 -12.79 -19.88 -0.21
C LYS A 153 -13.45 -18.55 -0.63
N ASP A 154 -14.23 -17.94 0.26
CA ASP A 154 -14.97 -16.71 -0.07
C ASP A 154 -14.03 -15.55 -0.45
N LEU A 155 -12.93 -15.40 0.29
CA LEU A 155 -11.92 -14.39 0.01
C LEU A 155 -11.19 -14.65 -1.30
N ALA A 156 -10.90 -15.92 -1.62
CA ALA A 156 -10.33 -16.30 -2.91
C ALA A 156 -11.27 -15.96 -4.07
N ALA A 157 -12.59 -16.17 -3.89
CA ALA A 157 -13.60 -15.82 -4.88
C ALA A 157 -13.69 -14.30 -5.09
N ASP A 158 -13.78 -13.52 -4.01
CA ASP A 158 -13.83 -12.05 -4.07
C ASP A 158 -12.58 -11.47 -4.78
N LEU A 159 -11.38 -12.02 -4.51
CA LEU A 159 -10.12 -11.59 -5.16
C LEU A 159 -10.03 -12.02 -6.63
N ALA A 160 -10.59 -13.18 -6.99
CA ALA A 160 -10.60 -13.67 -8.38
C ALA A 160 -11.47 -12.79 -9.30
N GLU A 161 -12.37 -11.97 -8.75
CA GLU A 161 -13.13 -10.98 -9.52
C GLU A 161 -12.27 -9.83 -10.07
N PHE A 162 -11.04 -9.65 -9.58
CA PHE A 162 -10.12 -8.63 -10.07
C PHE A 162 -9.91 -8.78 -11.58
N LYS A 163 -10.15 -7.69 -12.32
CA LYS A 163 -10.13 -7.69 -13.80
C LYS A 163 -8.81 -7.20 -14.39
N GLY A 164 -7.77 -7.04 -13.56
CA GLY A 164 -6.43 -6.72 -14.03
C GLY A 164 -5.70 -7.94 -14.62
N GLN A 165 -4.45 -7.72 -15.01
CA GLN A 165 -3.60 -8.72 -15.64
C GLN A 165 -2.93 -9.63 -14.62
N ALA A 166 -2.56 -9.11 -13.45
CA ALA A 166 -1.73 -9.82 -12.49
C ALA A 166 -2.25 -9.72 -11.06
N LEU A 167 -2.46 -10.87 -10.42
CA LEU A 167 -2.83 -10.97 -9.00
C LEU A 167 -1.70 -11.69 -8.27
N PHE A 168 -1.05 -11.03 -7.32
CA PHE A 168 0.06 -11.61 -6.56
C PHE A 168 -0.36 -11.88 -5.11
N LEU A 169 -0.29 -13.16 -4.74
CA LEU A 169 -0.61 -13.72 -3.42
C LEU A 169 0.58 -14.57 -2.93
N ASP A 170 1.80 -14.11 -3.19
CA ASP A 170 3.03 -14.87 -2.93
C ASP A 170 3.29 -15.08 -1.42
N GLY A 171 2.55 -14.43 -0.55
CA GLY A 171 2.57 -14.68 0.90
C GLY A 171 1.89 -15.96 1.33
N LEU A 172 1.00 -16.52 0.49
CA LEU A 172 0.22 -17.69 0.86
C LEU A 172 1.14 -18.87 1.10
N THR A 173 1.02 -19.48 2.27
CA THR A 173 1.90 -20.60 2.66
C THR A 173 1.29 -21.96 2.33
N GLN A 174 -0.03 -22.02 2.21
CA GLN A 174 -0.82 -23.21 1.91
C GLN A 174 -2.11 -22.84 1.18
N VAL A 175 -2.59 -23.73 0.31
CA VAL A 175 -3.91 -23.68 -0.31
C VAL A 175 -4.51 -25.08 -0.33
N ASN A 176 -5.83 -25.18 -0.22
CA ASN A 176 -6.57 -26.42 -0.46
C ASN A 176 -7.23 -26.36 -1.85
N THR A 177 -7.93 -27.43 -2.23
CA THR A 177 -8.61 -27.52 -3.53
C THR A 177 -9.76 -26.52 -3.68
N GLU A 178 -10.43 -26.14 -2.59
CA GLU A 178 -11.50 -25.14 -2.63
C GLU A 178 -10.95 -23.74 -2.96
N VAL A 179 -9.91 -23.30 -2.25
CA VAL A 179 -9.23 -22.03 -2.50
C VAL A 179 -8.62 -22.00 -3.89
N ALA A 180 -7.92 -23.08 -4.28
CA ALA A 180 -7.36 -23.20 -5.62
C ALA A 180 -8.44 -23.11 -6.71
N GLY A 181 -9.60 -23.72 -6.48
CA GLY A 181 -10.74 -23.69 -7.39
C GLY A 181 -11.26 -22.28 -7.63
N GLU A 182 -11.45 -21.49 -6.57
CA GLU A 182 -11.86 -20.09 -6.72
C GLU A 182 -10.78 -19.24 -7.42
N LEU A 183 -9.50 -19.44 -7.10
CA LEU A 183 -8.41 -18.70 -7.77
C LEU A 183 -8.31 -19.02 -9.27
N THR A 184 -8.74 -20.20 -9.73
CA THR A 184 -8.78 -20.51 -11.17
C THR A 184 -9.83 -19.71 -11.95
N ALA A 185 -10.76 -19.04 -11.25
CA ALA A 185 -11.71 -18.12 -11.87
C ALA A 185 -11.10 -16.76 -12.22
N PHE A 186 -9.89 -16.46 -11.73
CA PHE A 186 -9.19 -15.23 -12.08
C PHE A 186 -8.86 -15.20 -13.58
N GLU A 187 -9.39 -14.22 -14.30
CA GLU A 187 -9.30 -14.13 -15.78
C GLU A 187 -8.01 -13.43 -16.27
N GLY A 188 -7.12 -13.01 -15.36
CA GLY A 188 -5.85 -12.38 -15.71
C GLY A 188 -4.82 -13.37 -16.28
N THR A 189 -3.69 -12.82 -16.70
CA THR A 189 -2.60 -13.60 -17.32
C THR A 189 -1.59 -14.11 -16.31
N CYS A 190 -1.49 -13.50 -15.12
CA CYS A 190 -0.42 -13.79 -14.15
C CYS A 190 -0.97 -13.99 -12.73
N LEU A 191 -0.72 -15.15 -12.15
CA LEU A 191 -1.13 -15.49 -10.78
C LEU A 191 0.10 -15.83 -9.94
N GLY A 192 0.32 -15.06 -8.89
CA GLY A 192 1.43 -15.23 -7.95
C GLY A 192 1.04 -16.09 -6.75
N LEU A 193 1.68 -17.26 -6.60
CA LEU A 193 1.52 -18.19 -5.47
C LEU A 193 2.89 -18.71 -5.01
N TYR A 194 3.93 -17.87 -5.08
CA TYR A 194 5.31 -18.29 -4.85
C TYR A 194 5.58 -18.79 -3.43
N GLY A 195 4.84 -18.32 -2.42
CA GLY A 195 5.02 -18.71 -1.01
C GLY A 195 4.55 -20.12 -0.64
N LEU A 196 3.85 -20.82 -1.55
CA LEU A 196 3.27 -22.12 -1.25
C LEU A 196 4.37 -23.13 -0.89
N LYS A 197 4.30 -23.65 0.33
CA LYS A 197 5.33 -24.55 0.88
C LYS A 197 5.17 -25.98 0.40
N ILE A 198 3.93 -26.42 0.24
CA ILE A 198 3.57 -27.77 -0.21
C ILE A 198 2.40 -27.63 -1.17
N ILE A 199 2.56 -28.10 -2.40
CA ILE A 199 1.53 -28.16 -3.43
C ILE A 199 1.36 -29.63 -3.78
N THR A 200 0.22 -30.19 -3.37
CA THR A 200 -0.10 -31.60 -3.56
C THR A 200 -0.60 -31.87 -4.98
N GLU A 201 -0.72 -33.16 -5.32
CA GLU A 201 -1.34 -33.60 -6.56
C GLU A 201 -2.77 -33.03 -6.72
N GLU A 202 -3.58 -33.08 -5.67
CA GLU A 202 -4.98 -32.63 -5.71
C GLU A 202 -5.07 -31.13 -6.01
N VAL A 203 -4.20 -30.34 -5.40
CA VAL A 203 -4.14 -28.89 -5.63
C VAL A 203 -3.67 -28.60 -7.06
N VAL A 204 -2.61 -29.27 -7.53
CA VAL A 204 -2.13 -29.07 -8.91
C VAL A 204 -3.21 -29.42 -9.92
N ARG A 205 -3.95 -30.53 -9.75
CA ARG A 205 -5.05 -30.92 -10.66
C ARG A 205 -6.11 -29.84 -10.80
N VAL A 206 -6.31 -29.01 -9.78
CA VAL A 206 -7.20 -27.85 -9.85
C VAL A 206 -6.50 -26.67 -10.52
N LEU A 207 -5.29 -26.32 -10.08
CA LEU A 207 -4.55 -25.15 -10.60
C LEU A 207 -4.27 -25.24 -12.11
N ILE A 208 -4.07 -26.45 -12.66
CA ILE A 208 -3.88 -26.65 -14.10
C ILE A 208 -5.16 -26.41 -14.94
N THR A 209 -6.29 -26.06 -14.32
CA THR A 209 -7.50 -25.67 -15.07
C THR A 209 -7.55 -24.16 -15.31
N TRP A 210 -6.72 -23.38 -14.62
CA TRP A 210 -6.62 -21.93 -14.78
C TRP A 210 -6.13 -21.58 -16.20
N GLN A 211 -6.78 -20.61 -16.86
CA GLN A 211 -6.55 -20.32 -18.29
C GLN A 211 -5.49 -19.23 -18.53
N GLY A 212 -4.73 -18.82 -17.50
CA GLY A 212 -3.70 -17.80 -17.61
C GLY A 212 -2.40 -18.27 -18.26
N GLU A 213 -1.41 -17.38 -18.25
CA GLU A 213 -0.10 -17.58 -18.88
C GLU A 213 1.01 -17.86 -17.87
N LYS A 214 1.03 -17.18 -16.73
CA LYS A 214 2.16 -17.22 -15.80
C LYS A 214 1.69 -17.58 -14.41
N LEU A 215 2.06 -18.77 -13.94
CA LEU A 215 1.74 -19.24 -12.60
C LEU A 215 3.03 -19.27 -11.79
N SER A 216 3.22 -18.30 -10.88
CA SER A 216 4.39 -18.31 -10.02
C SER A 216 4.19 -19.26 -8.86
N VAL A 217 4.97 -20.34 -8.83
CA VAL A 217 5.01 -21.31 -7.74
C VAL A 217 6.45 -21.76 -7.50
N ARG A 218 6.82 -22.05 -6.24
CA ARG A 218 8.12 -22.66 -5.93
C ARG A 218 8.17 -24.10 -6.41
N LYS A 219 9.17 -24.42 -7.23
CA LYS A 219 9.41 -25.80 -7.70
C LYS A 219 9.70 -26.77 -6.56
N GLU A 220 10.29 -26.26 -5.48
CA GLU A 220 10.59 -26.98 -4.24
C GLU A 220 9.33 -27.28 -3.43
N GLY A 221 8.26 -26.49 -3.60
CA GLY A 221 6.98 -26.72 -2.94
C GLY A 221 6.16 -27.85 -3.57
N LEU A 222 6.43 -28.22 -4.82
CA LEU A 222 5.73 -29.30 -5.51
C LEU A 222 6.14 -30.67 -4.95
N THR A 223 5.14 -31.50 -4.62
CA THR A 223 5.38 -32.94 -4.44
C THR A 223 5.91 -33.57 -5.73
N LYS A 224 6.39 -34.82 -5.65
CA LYS A 224 6.87 -35.52 -6.84
C LYS A 224 5.75 -35.68 -7.87
N GLU A 225 4.59 -36.13 -7.41
CA GLU A 225 3.38 -36.36 -8.21
C GLU A 225 2.87 -35.06 -8.83
N ALA A 226 2.84 -33.98 -8.03
CA ALA A 226 2.49 -32.64 -8.50
C ALA A 226 3.42 -32.15 -9.62
N ARG A 227 4.73 -32.37 -9.47
CA ARG A 227 5.73 -32.02 -10.49
C ARG A 227 5.57 -32.84 -11.77
N ASP A 228 5.28 -34.14 -11.64
CA ASP A 228 5.06 -35.02 -12.80
C ASP A 228 3.82 -34.56 -13.59
N ILE A 229 2.72 -34.22 -12.91
CA ILE A 229 1.51 -33.66 -13.55
C ILE A 229 1.79 -32.35 -14.27
N MET A 230 2.53 -31.43 -13.64
CA MET A 230 2.89 -30.15 -14.25
C MET A 230 3.80 -30.32 -15.46
N ASN A 231 4.75 -31.27 -15.44
CA ASN A 231 5.64 -31.52 -16.58
C ASN A 231 4.91 -32.15 -17.78
N GLU A 232 3.88 -32.96 -17.53
CA GLU A 232 3.05 -33.55 -18.58
C GLU A 232 2.05 -32.55 -19.19
N HIS A 233 1.66 -31.53 -18.43
CA HIS A 233 0.75 -30.50 -18.91
C HIS A 233 1.49 -29.38 -19.64
N THR A 234 1.37 -29.37 -20.96
CA THR A 234 1.93 -28.37 -21.88
C THR A 234 1.20 -27.01 -21.91
N HIS A 235 0.39 -26.68 -20.90
CA HIS A 235 -0.37 -25.42 -20.93
C HIS A 235 0.52 -24.19 -20.75
N SER A 236 -0.02 -23.05 -21.21
CA SER A 236 0.56 -21.69 -21.36
C SER A 236 1.31 -21.12 -20.16
N TRP A 237 1.03 -21.68 -19.00
CA TRP A 237 1.79 -21.77 -17.76
C TRP A 237 3.32 -21.72 -17.66
N GLU A 238 3.96 -20.56 -17.63
CA GLU A 238 5.36 -20.53 -17.19
C GLU A 238 5.44 -20.57 -15.65
N VAL A 239 6.14 -21.57 -15.09
CA VAL A 239 6.53 -21.58 -13.68
C VAL A 239 7.69 -20.61 -13.51
N ILE A 240 7.36 -19.40 -13.07
CA ILE A 240 8.33 -18.34 -12.87
C ILE A 240 8.58 -18.20 -11.36
N GLY A 241 9.83 -17.92 -10.98
CA GLY A 241 10.22 -17.60 -9.61
C GLY A 241 9.65 -16.27 -9.12
N ASP A 242 10.48 -15.41 -8.53
CA ASP A 242 10.04 -14.11 -8.00
C ASP A 242 9.72 -13.13 -9.16
N VAL A 243 8.45 -13.03 -9.57
CA VAL A 243 8.02 -12.35 -10.82
C VAL A 243 7.72 -10.87 -10.64
N TRP A 244 7.40 -10.43 -9.41
CA TRP A 244 6.88 -9.09 -9.17
C TRP A 244 7.85 -7.97 -9.58
N ALA A 245 9.16 -8.23 -9.63
CA ALA A 245 10.16 -7.25 -10.05
C ALA A 245 10.13 -6.95 -11.58
N SER A 246 9.35 -7.69 -12.37
CA SER A 246 9.29 -7.59 -13.84
C SER A 246 7.97 -7.05 -14.38
N PHE A 247 7.02 -6.71 -13.49
CA PHE A 247 5.68 -6.19 -13.83
C PHE A 247 5.55 -4.72 -13.44
#